data_AF-A0A7J9EHD5-F1
#
_entry.id   AF-A0A7J9EHD5-F1
#
_cell.length_a   1.000
_cell.length_b   1.000
_cell.length_c   1.000
_cell.angle_alpha   90.00
_cell.angle_beta   90.00
_cell.angle_gamma   90.00
#
_symmetry.space_group_name_H-M   'P 1'
#
loop_
_entity.id
_entity.type
_entity.pdbx_description
1 polymer ?
#
loop_
_entity_poly.entity_id
_entity_poly.type
_entity_poly.pdbx_seq_one_letter_code
_entity_poly.pdbx_strand_id
1 'polypeptide(L)'
;MPSPAPHPKKRLCPFPLLLSTLFPVLAAVLVYQLDPFDPAPLPIHELGQAAMSVSLRNDRMLQGAELVGAGELLGPEDIAYDSKSHLIYTGCQDGRIKRVRLHHADSAVEKWVNTHGRPLGVALGHNREAIVADGYKGLLKISRDGEVEVLTEEADGLKFKLADGVDVADNGMIYFTDASYKYSMEDSVWDVLEGKPHGRLMSFDPVTRKTRVLVTHLYFANGVAVSPRQNSLILCETTMRRCRKYYIEGNKQGELEKFVDNLTGLPDNIKYDGEGHYWIALATGNSIVLDLALRYAFIRKAMGLMEKYIGGLSKGKNAGVLLVDLEGKPVAHYYDHKLC
;
A
#
# COMPACT_ATOMS: atom_id res chain seq x y z
N MET A 1 -7.33 15.32 -84.91
CA MET A 1 -6.62 16.27 -84.03
C MET A 1 -6.36 15.59 -82.69
N PRO A 2 -5.12 15.18 -82.37
CA PRO A 2 -4.78 14.60 -81.08
C PRO A 2 -4.57 15.72 -80.04
N SER A 3 -5.23 15.56 -78.89
CA SER A 3 -5.18 16.47 -77.74
C SER A 3 -3.80 16.42 -77.05
N PRO A 4 -3.28 17.54 -76.50
CA PRO A 4 -1.94 17.56 -75.91
C PRO A 4 -1.90 16.79 -74.59
N ALA A 5 -0.84 16.01 -74.39
CA ALA A 5 -0.63 15.22 -73.18
C ALA A 5 -0.48 16.10 -71.93
N PRO A 6 -1.05 15.72 -70.77
CA PRO A 6 -0.93 16.50 -69.55
C PRO A 6 0.47 16.35 -68.92
N HIS A 7 1.06 17.47 -68.52
CA HIS A 7 2.31 17.49 -67.75
C HIS A 7 2.17 16.73 -66.42
N PRO A 8 3.17 15.93 -66.01
CA PRO A 8 3.10 15.19 -64.76
C PRO A 8 3.22 16.17 -63.58
N LYS A 9 2.16 16.25 -62.76
CA LYS A 9 2.22 16.87 -61.44
C LYS A 9 3.27 16.14 -60.61
N LYS A 10 4.35 16.81 -60.23
CA LYS A 10 5.33 16.30 -59.27
C LYS A 10 4.58 15.92 -57.99
N ARG A 11 4.39 14.62 -57.74
CA ARG A 11 3.93 14.13 -56.44
C ARG A 11 5.01 14.49 -55.43
N LEU A 12 4.72 15.45 -54.56
CA LEU A 12 5.55 15.71 -53.39
C LEU A 12 5.63 14.40 -52.61
N CYS A 13 6.85 13.87 -52.47
CA CYS A 13 7.12 12.64 -51.75
C CYS A 13 6.61 12.78 -50.29
N PRO A 14 6.03 11.74 -49.65
CA PRO A 14 5.52 11.80 -48.27
C PRO A 14 6.63 11.88 -47.19
N PHE A 15 7.85 12.25 -47.59
CA PHE A 15 9.02 12.42 -46.72
C PHE A 15 8.81 13.33 -45.49
N PRO A 16 8.11 14.48 -45.56
CA PRO A 16 7.94 15.32 -44.37
C PRO A 16 6.99 14.72 -43.32
N LEU A 17 6.08 13.83 -43.72
CA LEU A 17 5.18 13.08 -42.82
C LEU A 17 5.88 11.90 -42.14
N LEU A 18 6.84 11.27 -42.81
CA LEU A 18 7.71 10.25 -42.23
C LEU A 18 8.72 10.85 -41.23
N LEU A 19 9.26 12.04 -41.51
CA LEU A 19 10.18 12.72 -40.60
C LEU A 19 9.49 13.21 -39.31
N SER A 20 8.25 13.69 -39.41
CA SER A 20 7.50 14.22 -38.25
C SER A 20 7.09 13.13 -37.24
N THR A 21 7.00 11.88 -37.67
CA THR A 21 6.69 10.73 -36.80
C THR A 21 7.93 10.02 -36.29
N LEU A 22 9.02 9.98 -37.07
CA LEU A 22 10.25 9.31 -36.67
C LEU A 22 11.04 10.09 -35.59
N PHE A 23 11.06 11.42 -35.69
CA PHE A 23 11.77 12.27 -34.72
C PHE A 23 11.26 12.11 -33.27
N PRO A 24 9.94 12.20 -32.97
CA PRO A 24 9.45 12.03 -31.60
C PRO A 24 9.69 10.61 -31.07
N VAL A 25 9.64 9.58 -31.93
CA VAL A 25 9.96 8.20 -31.54
C VAL A 25 11.44 8.06 -31.18
N LEU A 26 12.35 8.59 -32.01
CA LEU A 26 13.79 8.59 -31.72
C LEU A 26 14.11 9.37 -30.44
N ALA A 27 13.47 10.54 -30.25
CA ALA A 27 13.61 11.32 -29.03
C ALA A 27 13.12 10.54 -27.80
N ALA A 28 11.96 9.87 -27.89
CA ALA A 28 11.43 9.04 -26.80
C ALA A 28 12.35 7.85 -26.48
N VAL A 29 12.89 7.17 -27.51
CA VAL A 29 13.87 6.10 -27.33
C VAL A 29 15.14 6.62 -26.67
N LEU A 30 15.64 7.79 -27.10
CA LEU A 30 16.83 8.40 -26.51
C LEU A 30 16.60 8.76 -25.03
N VAL A 31 15.47 9.39 -24.70
CA VAL A 31 15.08 9.68 -23.31
C VAL A 31 15.00 8.39 -22.51
N TYR A 32 14.38 7.34 -23.05
CA TYR A 32 14.29 6.05 -22.38
C TYR A 32 15.66 5.42 -22.10
N GLN A 33 16.57 5.45 -23.08
CA GLN A 33 17.90 4.86 -22.94
C GLN A 33 18.81 5.66 -22.00
N LEU A 34 18.68 6.98 -21.98
CA LEU A 34 19.53 7.87 -21.18
C LEU A 34 19.02 8.06 -19.74
N ASP A 35 17.74 7.82 -19.47
CA ASP A 35 17.20 8.01 -18.12
C ASP A 35 17.76 6.96 -17.14
N PRO A 36 18.27 7.39 -15.96
CA PRO A 36 18.93 6.52 -15.00
C PRO A 36 17.97 5.61 -14.21
N PHE A 37 16.65 5.81 -14.33
CA PHE A 37 15.68 4.94 -13.68
C PHE A 37 15.73 3.53 -14.29
N ASP A 38 16.04 2.54 -13.45
CA ASP A 38 16.24 1.15 -13.87
C ASP A 38 15.45 0.19 -12.96
N PRO A 39 14.19 -0.12 -13.33
CA PRO A 39 13.38 -1.09 -12.62
C PRO A 39 13.99 -2.49 -12.62
N ALA A 40 14.07 -3.12 -11.44
CA ALA A 40 14.50 -4.50 -11.30
C ALA A 40 13.37 -5.46 -11.68
N PRO A 41 13.62 -6.60 -12.35
CA PRO A 41 12.62 -7.64 -12.54
C PRO A 41 12.04 -8.13 -11.21
N LEU A 42 10.72 -8.31 -11.15
CA LEU A 42 10.07 -8.86 -9.95
C LEU A 42 10.18 -10.39 -9.95
N PRO A 43 10.35 -11.03 -8.78
CA PRO A 43 10.46 -12.48 -8.65
C PRO A 43 9.08 -13.14 -8.72
N ILE A 44 8.35 -12.93 -9.82
CA ILE A 44 6.98 -13.43 -10.02
C ILE A 44 6.87 -14.95 -9.96
N HIS A 45 7.99 -15.68 -10.14
CA HIS A 45 8.07 -17.13 -10.00
C HIS A 45 7.89 -17.61 -8.54
N GLU A 46 8.10 -16.72 -7.56
CA GLU A 46 7.81 -17.00 -6.15
C GLU A 46 6.31 -17.04 -5.87
N LEU A 47 5.47 -16.41 -6.70
CA LEU A 47 4.02 -16.40 -6.52
C LEU A 47 3.43 -17.78 -6.90
N GLY A 48 2.35 -18.16 -6.22
CA GLY A 48 1.57 -19.34 -6.61
C GLY A 48 1.12 -19.28 -8.07
N GLN A 49 0.97 -20.44 -8.71
CA GLN A 49 0.49 -20.50 -10.11
C GLN A 49 -1.03 -20.34 -10.23
N ALA A 50 -1.77 -20.61 -9.14
CA ALA A 50 -3.21 -20.52 -9.13
C ALA A 50 -3.66 -19.06 -9.05
N ALA A 51 -4.55 -18.66 -9.97
CA ALA A 51 -5.27 -17.41 -9.84
C ALA A 51 -6.15 -17.46 -8.58
N MET A 52 -6.18 -16.36 -7.84
CA MET A 52 -7.05 -16.26 -6.68
C MET A 52 -8.52 -16.37 -7.09
N SER A 53 -9.25 -17.27 -6.44
CA SER A 53 -10.69 -17.41 -6.60
C SER A 53 -11.37 -17.03 -5.28
N VAL A 54 -12.47 -16.29 -5.38
CA VAL A 54 -13.25 -15.82 -4.23
C VAL A 54 -14.70 -16.20 -4.47
N SER A 55 -15.31 -16.92 -3.53
CA SER A 55 -16.68 -17.43 -3.65
C SER A 55 -17.74 -16.34 -3.58
N LEU A 56 -17.53 -15.31 -2.75
CA LEU A 56 -18.48 -14.21 -2.56
C LEU A 56 -17.88 -12.92 -3.08
N ARG A 57 -18.59 -12.24 -3.99
CA ARG A 57 -18.15 -10.97 -4.56
C ARG A 57 -19.27 -9.94 -4.51
N ASN A 58 -18.96 -8.74 -4.06
CA ASN A 58 -19.83 -7.58 -4.12
C ASN A 58 -19.05 -6.40 -4.72
N ASP A 59 -19.36 -6.05 -5.97
CA ASP A 59 -18.73 -4.97 -6.74
C ASP A 59 -19.45 -3.62 -6.61
N ARG A 60 -20.44 -3.57 -5.70
CA ARG A 60 -21.23 -2.40 -5.35
C ARG A 60 -21.26 -2.22 -3.84
N MET A 61 -20.09 -2.37 -3.19
CA MET A 61 -20.04 -2.35 -1.72
C MET A 61 -20.59 -1.05 -1.11
N LEU A 62 -20.62 0.05 -1.85
CA LEU A 62 -21.24 1.30 -1.41
C LEU A 62 -22.78 1.25 -1.39
N GLN A 63 -23.40 0.32 -2.12
CA GLN A 63 -24.85 0.15 -2.10
C GLN A 63 -25.28 -0.49 -0.77
N GLY A 64 -25.84 0.33 0.11
CA GLY A 64 -26.23 -0.09 1.47
C GLY A 64 -25.16 0.16 2.53
N ALA A 65 -24.02 0.77 2.16
CA ALA A 65 -23.05 1.25 3.13
C ALA A 65 -23.49 2.59 3.73
N GLU A 66 -23.22 2.78 5.01
CA GLU A 66 -23.29 4.08 5.68
C GLU A 66 -21.95 4.78 5.57
N LEU A 67 -21.97 6.07 5.19
CA LEU A 67 -20.76 6.88 5.10
C LEU A 67 -20.52 7.58 6.43
N VAL A 68 -19.52 7.11 7.18
CA VAL A 68 -19.15 7.65 8.48
C VAL A 68 -18.01 8.67 8.35
N GLY A 69 -18.20 9.89 8.87
CA GLY A 69 -17.19 10.96 8.82
C GLY A 69 -16.86 11.49 7.41
N ALA A 70 -17.70 11.21 6.41
CA ALA A 70 -17.47 11.64 5.03
C ALA A 70 -17.40 13.17 4.90
N GLY A 71 -16.39 13.67 4.20
CA GLY A 71 -16.12 15.10 4.05
C GLY A 71 -15.32 15.72 5.21
N GLU A 72 -15.23 15.05 6.36
CA GLU A 72 -14.46 15.52 7.52
C GLU A 72 -13.11 14.80 7.71
N LEU A 73 -13.00 13.60 7.14
CA LEU A 73 -11.77 12.79 7.09
C LEU A 73 -11.07 12.98 5.74
N LEU A 74 -9.96 13.71 5.73
CA LEU A 74 -9.16 13.95 4.52
C LEU A 74 -8.07 12.87 4.42
N GLY A 75 -8.19 11.99 3.43
CA GLY A 75 -7.26 10.87 3.22
C GLY A 75 -7.08 10.01 4.48
N PRO A 76 -8.16 9.46 5.07
CA PRO A 76 -8.02 8.48 6.15
C PRO A 76 -7.30 7.24 5.61
N GLU A 77 -6.36 6.69 6.38
CA GLU A 77 -5.60 5.49 6.00
C GLU A 77 -6.11 4.28 6.80
N ASP A 78 -5.48 3.99 7.94
CA ASP A 78 -5.85 2.87 8.80
C ASP A 78 -6.94 3.24 9.83
N ILE A 79 -7.53 2.21 10.44
CA ILE A 79 -8.51 2.33 11.51
C ILE A 79 -8.16 1.45 12.71
N ALA A 80 -8.40 1.97 13.92
CA ALA A 80 -8.44 1.17 15.14
C ALA A 80 -9.74 1.44 15.90
N TYR A 81 -10.43 0.38 16.34
CA TYR A 81 -11.72 0.50 17.02
C TYR A 81 -11.60 0.15 18.50
N ASP A 82 -12.00 1.07 19.38
CA ASP A 82 -12.18 0.80 20.80
C ASP A 82 -13.66 0.46 21.06
N SER A 83 -13.93 -0.82 21.31
CA SER A 83 -15.27 -1.33 21.60
C SER A 83 -15.85 -0.83 22.93
N LYS A 84 -15.02 -0.38 23.88
CA LYS A 84 -15.49 0.14 25.17
C LYS A 84 -15.97 1.59 25.06
N SER A 85 -15.30 2.40 24.25
CA SER A 85 -15.69 3.81 24.05
C SER A 85 -16.52 4.05 22.79
N HIS A 86 -16.67 3.03 21.93
CA HIS A 86 -17.29 3.12 20.61
C HIS A 86 -16.63 4.21 19.73
N LEU A 87 -15.30 4.28 19.77
CA LEU A 87 -14.51 5.23 18.99
C LEU A 87 -13.68 4.50 17.94
N ILE A 88 -13.73 5.00 16.72
CA ILE A 88 -12.77 4.67 15.67
C ILE A 88 -11.68 5.74 15.68
N TYR A 89 -10.42 5.33 15.65
CA TYR A 89 -9.25 6.18 15.49
C TYR A 89 -8.74 6.02 14.07
N THR A 90 -8.41 7.12 13.39
CA THR A 90 -7.85 7.08 12.04
C THR A 90 -6.86 8.21 11.80
N GLY A 91 -5.81 7.94 11.03
CA GLY A 91 -4.83 8.92 10.61
C GLY A 91 -5.24 9.62 9.31
N CYS A 92 -5.20 10.96 9.29
CA CYS A 92 -5.56 11.78 8.14
C CYS A 92 -4.34 12.47 7.52
N GLN A 93 -4.48 12.87 6.26
CA GLN A 93 -3.45 13.54 5.46
C GLN A 93 -3.02 14.90 6.04
N ASP A 94 -3.84 15.54 6.89
CA ASP A 94 -3.49 16.77 7.59
C ASP A 94 -2.59 16.56 8.84
N GLY A 95 -2.05 15.34 9.00
CA GLY A 95 -1.19 14.93 10.10
C GLY A 95 -1.92 14.64 11.40
N ARG A 96 -3.25 14.64 11.38
CA ARG A 96 -4.07 14.40 12.59
C ARG A 96 -4.48 12.95 12.72
N ILE A 97 -4.47 12.46 13.96
CA ILE A 97 -5.35 11.36 14.35
C ILE A 97 -6.71 11.98 14.70
N LYS A 98 -7.75 11.48 14.05
CA LYS A 98 -9.15 11.85 14.33
C LYS A 98 -9.85 10.68 14.98
N ARG A 99 -10.84 11.00 15.81
CA ARG A 99 -11.71 10.01 16.43
C ARG A 99 -13.11 10.16 15.86
N VAL A 100 -13.76 9.05 15.55
CA VAL A 100 -15.14 9.03 15.09
C VAL A 100 -15.97 8.24 16.07
N ARG A 101 -16.99 8.88 16.62
CA ARG A 101 -17.95 8.22 17.52
C ARG A 101 -19.04 7.55 16.70
N LEU A 102 -19.20 6.25 16.89
CA LEU A 102 -20.29 5.50 16.28
C LEU A 102 -21.56 5.66 17.11
N HIS A 103 -22.45 6.55 16.68
CA HIS A 103 -23.84 6.61 17.15
C HIS A 103 -24.77 6.50 15.94
N HIS A 104 -25.80 5.66 16.03
CA HIS A 104 -26.76 5.36 14.96
C HIS A 104 -27.53 6.56 14.36
N ALA A 105 -27.38 7.77 14.91
CA ALA A 105 -28.08 8.97 14.45
C ALA A 105 -27.16 10.13 14.07
N ASP A 106 -25.98 10.26 14.71
CA ASP A 106 -25.02 11.36 14.46
C ASP A 106 -23.59 10.88 14.73
N SER A 107 -22.86 10.49 13.68
CA SER A 107 -21.42 10.24 13.81
C SER A 107 -20.69 11.58 13.94
N ALA A 108 -19.97 11.78 15.05
CA ALA A 108 -19.21 13.00 15.31
C ALA A 108 -17.72 12.75 15.08
N VAL A 109 -17.08 13.61 14.29
CA VAL A 109 -15.63 13.58 14.03
C VAL A 109 -14.92 14.56 14.97
N GLU A 110 -14.11 14.02 15.86
CA GLU A 110 -13.26 14.79 16.78
C GLU A 110 -11.84 14.87 16.19
N LYS A 111 -11.32 16.09 16.04
CA LYS A 111 -9.92 16.35 15.72
C LYS A 111 -9.10 16.21 17.01
N TRP A 112 -8.56 15.02 17.26
CA TRP A 112 -7.96 14.72 18.56
C TRP A 112 -6.53 15.27 18.71
N VAL A 113 -5.59 14.81 17.90
CA VAL A 113 -4.15 15.15 18.06
C VAL A 113 -3.47 15.27 16.70
N ASN A 114 -2.44 16.12 16.59
CA ASN A 114 -1.62 16.26 15.38
C ASN A 114 -0.21 15.71 15.64
N THR A 115 0.23 14.74 14.84
CA THR A 115 1.60 14.19 14.91
C THR A 115 2.63 15.09 14.21
N HIS A 116 2.15 16.06 13.43
CA HIS A 116 2.90 16.86 12.47
C HIS A 116 3.68 15.99 11.47
N GLY A 117 3.16 14.79 11.22
CA GLY A 117 3.68 13.81 10.28
C GLY A 117 2.58 13.33 9.33
N ARG A 118 2.66 12.07 8.92
CA ARG A 118 1.62 11.38 8.16
C ARG A 118 1.29 10.06 8.87
N PRO A 119 0.27 10.02 9.75
CA PRO A 119 -0.13 8.77 10.39
C PRO A 119 -0.76 7.85 9.34
N LEU A 120 -0.13 6.70 9.10
CA LEU A 120 -0.54 5.70 8.11
C LEU A 120 -1.19 4.50 8.80
N GLY A 121 -0.53 3.92 9.80
CA GLY A 121 -1.04 2.81 10.60
C GLY A 121 -1.41 3.23 12.02
N VAL A 122 -2.48 2.64 12.55
CA VAL A 122 -2.97 2.90 13.92
C VAL A 122 -3.37 1.59 14.60
N ALA A 123 -2.89 1.40 15.83
CA ALA A 123 -3.29 0.34 16.73
C ALA A 123 -3.56 0.89 18.13
N LEU A 124 -4.31 0.16 18.94
CA LEU A 124 -4.54 0.51 20.35
C LEU A 124 -3.59 -0.31 21.23
N GLY A 125 -2.88 0.39 22.12
CA GLY A 125 -2.10 -0.24 23.17
C GLY A 125 -2.97 -0.74 24.33
N HIS A 126 -2.37 -1.49 25.25
CA HIS A 126 -3.05 -2.11 26.39
C HIS A 126 -3.70 -1.11 27.36
N ASN A 127 -3.19 0.13 27.40
CA ASN A 127 -3.75 1.21 28.23
C ASN A 127 -4.68 2.14 27.42
N ARG A 128 -5.07 1.74 26.20
CA ARG A 128 -5.84 2.54 25.22
C ARG A 128 -5.12 3.83 24.79
N GLU A 129 -3.80 3.85 24.85
CA GLU A 129 -2.98 4.76 24.07
C GLU A 129 -3.07 4.37 22.58
N ALA A 130 -2.90 5.33 21.68
CA ALA A 130 -2.76 5.01 20.26
C ALA A 130 -1.28 4.76 19.95
N ILE A 131 -0.99 3.63 19.32
CA ILE A 131 0.31 3.34 18.72
C ILE A 131 0.17 3.65 17.23
N VAL A 132 1.07 4.48 16.71
CA VAL A 132 0.94 5.03 15.36
C VAL A 132 2.24 4.79 14.60
N ALA A 133 2.14 4.18 13.43
CA ALA A 133 3.18 4.22 12.43
C ALA A 133 2.98 5.49 11.59
N ASP A 134 3.89 6.45 11.77
CA ASP A 134 3.88 7.72 11.06
C ASP A 134 4.96 7.72 9.98
N GLY A 135 4.53 7.91 8.73
CA GLY A 135 5.38 7.83 7.55
C GLY A 135 6.58 8.78 7.58
N TYR A 136 6.56 9.84 8.39
CA TYR A 136 7.68 10.79 8.50
C TYR A 136 8.37 10.79 9.86
N LYS A 137 7.70 10.31 10.91
CA LYS A 137 8.22 10.38 12.30
C LYS A 137 8.65 9.02 12.86
N GLY A 138 8.34 7.92 12.18
CA GLY A 138 8.59 6.57 12.66
C GLY A 138 7.46 6.07 13.56
N LEU A 139 7.81 5.31 14.60
CA LEU A 139 6.82 4.74 15.53
C LEU A 139 6.53 5.72 16.67
N LEU A 140 5.26 6.03 16.88
CA LEU A 140 4.78 6.96 17.90
C LEU A 140 3.88 6.27 18.90
N LYS A 141 3.85 6.80 20.12
CA LYS A 141 2.84 6.52 21.14
C LYS A 141 2.11 7.81 21.47
N ILE A 142 0.79 7.76 21.52
CA ILE A 142 -0.05 8.89 21.85
C ILE A 142 -0.87 8.54 23.09
N SER A 143 -0.60 9.24 24.20
CA SER A 143 -1.34 9.06 25.45
C SER A 143 -2.81 9.43 25.27
N ARG A 144 -3.69 9.01 26.19
CA ARG A 144 -5.13 9.34 26.13
C ARG A 144 -5.41 10.86 26.13
N ASP A 145 -4.52 11.62 26.76
CA ASP A 145 -4.57 13.07 26.88
C ASP A 145 -3.98 13.78 25.64
N GLY A 146 -3.48 13.02 24.66
CA GLY A 146 -2.97 13.55 23.39
C GLY A 146 -1.48 13.89 23.41
N GLU A 147 -0.72 13.45 24.42
CA GLU A 147 0.73 13.61 24.42
C GLU A 147 1.37 12.66 23.42
N VAL A 148 2.15 13.21 22.49
CA VAL A 148 2.83 12.45 21.44
C VAL A 148 4.27 12.17 21.86
N GLU A 149 4.65 10.90 21.91
CA GLU A 149 6.00 10.43 22.17
C GLU A 149 6.53 9.66 20.95
N VAL A 150 7.74 10.00 20.50
CA VAL A 150 8.47 9.19 19.51
C VAL A 150 9.09 7.99 20.22
N LEU A 151 8.69 6.78 19.83
CA LEU A 151 9.24 5.54 20.36
C LEU A 151 10.55 5.16 19.65
N THR A 152 10.58 5.27 18.32
CA THR A 152 11.76 4.97 17.50
C THR A 152 11.64 5.58 16.10
N GLU A 153 12.76 6.04 15.54
CA GLU A 153 12.84 6.63 14.18
C GLU A 153 13.85 5.89 13.26
N GLU A 154 14.59 4.92 13.79
CA GLU A 154 15.58 4.14 13.04
C GLU A 154 15.77 2.73 13.61
N ALA A 155 16.35 1.84 12.81
CA ALA A 155 16.83 0.53 13.25
C ALA A 155 18.09 0.16 12.45
N ASP A 156 19.07 -0.47 13.13
CA ASP A 156 20.37 -0.86 12.56
C ASP A 156 21.10 0.28 11.83
N GLY A 157 21.00 1.51 12.36
CA GLY A 157 21.62 2.71 11.79
C GLY A 157 20.94 3.26 10.53
N LEU A 158 19.78 2.70 10.15
CA LEU A 158 19.01 3.13 8.99
C LEU A 158 17.68 3.73 9.43
N LYS A 159 17.53 5.04 9.19
CA LYS A 159 16.29 5.78 9.45
C LYS A 159 15.11 5.18 8.70
N PHE A 160 13.95 5.17 9.35
CA PHE A 160 12.70 4.88 8.66
C PHE A 160 12.39 5.99 7.68
N LYS A 161 11.83 5.63 6.54
CA LYS A 161 11.47 6.60 5.50
C LYS A 161 9.98 6.54 5.18
N LEU A 162 9.34 5.40 5.44
CA LEU A 162 7.90 5.23 5.31
C LEU A 162 7.39 4.18 6.31
N ALA A 163 7.33 4.53 7.60
CA ALA A 163 6.67 3.66 8.58
C ALA A 163 5.16 3.61 8.29
N ASP A 164 4.60 2.41 8.12
CA ASP A 164 3.30 2.23 7.47
C ASP A 164 2.30 1.46 8.36
N GLY A 165 2.39 0.14 8.42
CA GLY A 165 1.52 -0.70 9.24
C GLY A 165 2.02 -0.87 10.67
N VAL A 166 1.10 -1.01 11.63
CA VAL A 166 1.42 -1.32 13.03
C VAL A 166 0.34 -2.17 13.70
N ASP A 167 0.78 -3.07 14.58
CA ASP A 167 -0.09 -3.83 15.48
C ASP A 167 0.62 -4.16 16.81
N VAL A 168 -0.15 -4.47 17.83
CA VAL A 168 0.34 -4.69 19.21
C VAL A 168 -0.04 -6.09 19.69
N ALA A 169 0.96 -6.88 20.10
CA ALA A 169 0.73 -8.20 20.65
C ALA A 169 0.28 -8.17 22.11
N ASP A 170 -0.28 -9.29 22.58
CA ASP A 170 -0.82 -9.43 23.95
C ASP A 170 0.26 -9.21 25.03
N ASN A 171 1.51 -9.55 24.72
CA ASN A 171 2.65 -9.34 25.62
C ASN A 171 3.18 -7.88 25.61
N GLY A 172 2.59 -7.00 24.81
CA GLY A 172 2.97 -5.59 24.67
C GLY A 172 4.06 -5.31 23.64
N MET A 173 4.59 -6.34 22.96
CA MET A 173 5.48 -6.13 21.82
C MET A 173 4.74 -5.42 20.70
N ILE A 174 5.36 -4.39 20.13
CA ILE A 174 4.80 -3.64 19.01
C ILE A 174 5.48 -4.12 17.74
N TYR A 175 4.69 -4.53 16.74
CA TYR A 175 5.19 -4.94 15.43
C TYR A 175 4.76 -3.92 14.40
N PHE A 176 5.69 -3.47 13.56
CA PHE A 176 5.43 -2.42 12.59
C PHE A 176 6.31 -2.58 11.37
N THR A 177 5.92 -1.95 10.27
CA THR A 177 6.63 -2.01 8.99
C THR A 177 7.24 -0.66 8.64
N ASP A 178 8.32 -0.73 7.87
CA ASP A 178 8.89 0.39 7.10
C ASP A 178 8.71 -0.03 5.65
N ALA A 179 7.70 0.52 4.98
CA ALA A 179 7.29 0.10 3.64
C ALA A 179 8.42 0.22 2.63
N SER A 180 9.18 1.31 2.74
CA SER A 180 10.42 1.52 2.03
C SER A 180 11.36 2.33 2.91
N TYR A 181 12.58 1.84 3.14
CA TYR A 181 13.63 2.67 3.75
C TYR A 181 14.21 3.71 2.78
N LYS A 182 13.84 3.65 1.49
CA LYS A 182 14.43 4.47 0.41
C LYS A 182 13.53 5.63 -0.01
N TYR A 183 12.23 5.37 -0.20
CA TYR A 183 11.26 6.35 -0.72
C TYR A 183 10.29 6.79 0.38
N SER A 184 9.94 8.09 0.41
CA SER A 184 8.88 8.61 1.29
C SER A 184 7.51 8.43 0.67
N MET A 185 6.46 8.86 1.38
CA MET A 185 5.07 8.78 0.94
C MET A 185 4.84 9.42 -0.44
N GLU A 186 5.44 10.59 -0.68
CA GLU A 186 5.32 11.33 -1.95
C GLU A 186 5.95 10.59 -3.13
N ASP A 187 6.98 9.80 -2.85
CA ASP A 187 7.73 9.04 -3.85
C ASP A 187 7.35 7.55 -3.84
N SER A 188 6.30 7.16 -3.13
CA SER A 188 5.88 5.75 -2.98
C SER A 188 5.65 5.03 -4.31
N VAL A 189 5.13 5.75 -5.32
CA VAL A 189 4.97 5.24 -6.69
C VAL A 189 6.30 4.77 -7.29
N TRP A 190 7.42 5.43 -6.95
CA TRP A 190 8.74 5.07 -7.44
C TRP A 190 9.25 3.78 -6.84
N ASP A 191 8.90 3.43 -5.61
CA ASP A 191 9.25 2.14 -5.00
C ASP A 191 8.56 0.98 -5.74
N VAL A 192 7.25 1.14 -6.00
CA VAL A 192 6.46 0.18 -6.78
C VAL A 192 6.99 0.02 -8.21
N LEU A 193 7.32 1.14 -8.86
CA LEU A 193 7.86 1.11 -10.21
C LEU A 193 9.28 0.55 -10.27
N GLU A 194 10.13 0.85 -9.28
CA GLU A 194 11.50 0.33 -9.22
C GLU A 194 11.48 -1.19 -9.01
N GLY A 195 10.50 -1.70 -8.27
CA GLY A 195 10.32 -3.14 -8.06
C GLY A 195 11.49 -3.77 -7.32
N LYS A 196 12.06 -3.05 -6.35
CA LYS A 196 13.12 -3.54 -5.46
C LYS A 196 12.60 -3.71 -4.03
N PRO A 197 13.15 -4.65 -3.26
CA PRO A 197 12.61 -4.97 -1.96
C PRO A 197 13.22 -4.08 -0.86
N HIS A 198 12.71 -2.85 -0.73
CA HIS A 198 13.16 -1.87 0.27
C HIS A 198 12.39 -1.90 1.59
N GLY A 199 11.42 -2.79 1.72
CA GLY A 199 10.60 -2.92 2.91
C GLY A 199 11.26 -3.73 4.02
N ARG A 200 10.87 -3.42 5.26
CA ARG A 200 11.31 -4.10 6.48
C ARG A 200 10.13 -4.34 7.43
N LEU A 201 10.22 -5.44 8.18
CA LEU A 201 9.36 -5.73 9.33
C LEU A 201 10.20 -5.59 10.60
N MET A 202 9.67 -4.90 11.60
CA MET A 202 10.36 -4.63 12.86
C MET A 202 9.51 -5.03 14.06
N SER A 203 10.19 -5.21 15.18
CA SER A 203 9.58 -5.22 16.51
C SER A 203 10.16 -4.10 17.35
N PHE A 204 9.34 -3.54 18.23
CA PHE A 204 9.74 -2.61 19.27
C PHE A 204 9.30 -3.16 20.62
N ASP A 205 10.26 -3.29 21.53
CA ASP A 205 10.02 -3.68 22.92
C ASP A 205 9.87 -2.40 23.77
N PRO A 206 8.67 -2.10 24.30
CA PRO A 206 8.45 -0.90 25.10
C PRO A 206 9.17 -0.92 26.46
N VAL A 207 9.55 -2.09 26.97
CA VAL A 207 10.28 -2.24 28.24
C VAL A 207 11.75 -1.91 28.04
N THR A 208 12.39 -2.51 27.03
CA THR A 208 13.81 -2.28 26.77
C THR A 208 14.09 -1.08 25.88
N ARG A 209 13.05 -0.49 25.27
CA ARG A 209 13.12 0.60 24.29
C ARG A 209 13.99 0.25 23.08
N LYS A 210 14.00 -1.03 22.69
CA LYS A 210 14.82 -1.54 21.59
C LYS A 210 13.97 -1.91 20.39
N THR A 211 14.39 -1.41 19.24
CA THR A 211 13.88 -1.81 17.94
C THR A 211 14.76 -2.92 17.36
N ARG A 212 14.15 -3.96 16.79
CA ARG A 212 14.85 -5.02 16.06
C ARG A 212 14.24 -5.20 14.68
N VAL A 213 15.09 -5.28 13.66
CA VAL A 213 14.67 -5.70 12.32
C VAL A 213 14.48 -7.21 12.32
N LEU A 214 13.28 -7.66 11.99
CA LEU A 214 12.89 -9.07 11.96
C LEU A 214 13.04 -9.67 10.56
N VAL A 215 12.64 -8.90 9.55
CA VAL A 215 12.72 -9.29 8.14
C VAL A 215 13.15 -8.08 7.33
N THR A 216 14.09 -8.29 6.42
CA THR A 216 14.48 -7.32 5.37
C THR A 216 14.05 -7.83 4.01
N HIS A 217 14.24 -6.99 2.98
CA HIS A 217 13.97 -7.37 1.59
C HIS A 217 12.50 -7.77 1.36
N LEU A 218 11.59 -6.94 1.86
CA LEU A 218 10.17 -6.99 1.53
C LEU A 218 9.87 -6.01 0.39
N TYR A 219 8.93 -6.33 -0.48
CA TYR A 219 8.47 -5.50 -1.58
C TYR A 219 7.31 -4.61 -1.12
N PHE A 220 7.62 -3.37 -0.72
CA PHE A 220 6.67 -2.41 -0.16
C PHE A 220 5.89 -3.02 1.03
N ALA A 221 6.55 -3.10 2.19
CA ALA A 221 6.00 -3.72 3.40
C ALA A 221 4.92 -2.84 4.04
N ASN A 222 3.66 -3.11 3.73
CA ASN A 222 2.54 -2.25 4.09
C ASN A 222 1.91 -2.73 5.41
N GLY A 223 0.68 -3.22 5.42
CA GLY A 223 0.00 -3.67 6.63
C GLY A 223 0.68 -4.84 7.36
N VAL A 224 0.51 -4.87 8.69
CA VAL A 224 0.87 -5.99 9.57
C VAL A 224 -0.25 -6.26 10.57
N ALA A 225 -0.50 -7.53 10.88
CA ALA A 225 -1.44 -7.96 11.92
C ALA A 225 -0.84 -9.12 12.74
N VAL A 226 -0.97 -9.05 14.07
CA VAL A 226 -0.61 -10.13 14.98
C VAL A 226 -1.67 -11.22 14.88
N SER A 227 -1.24 -12.47 14.79
CA SER A 227 -2.17 -13.59 14.75
C SER A 227 -2.91 -13.75 16.09
N PRO A 228 -4.17 -14.23 16.09
CA PRO A 228 -4.93 -14.44 17.32
C PRO A 228 -4.29 -15.48 18.26
N ARG A 229 -3.41 -16.34 17.74
CA ARG A 229 -2.62 -17.30 18.53
C ARG A 229 -1.33 -16.71 19.10
N GLN A 230 -1.04 -15.43 18.86
CA GLN A 230 0.13 -14.70 19.33
C GLN A 230 1.48 -15.32 18.96
N ASN A 231 1.52 -16.21 17.96
CA ASN A 231 2.72 -16.96 17.59
C ASN A 231 3.27 -16.60 16.20
N SER A 232 2.53 -15.80 15.45
CA SER A 232 2.88 -15.34 14.11
C SER A 232 2.29 -13.97 13.80
N LEU A 233 2.79 -13.36 12.74
CA LEU A 233 2.32 -12.10 12.15
C LEU A 233 1.92 -12.37 10.70
N ILE A 234 0.91 -11.66 10.20
CA ILE A 234 0.63 -11.55 8.77
C ILE A 234 1.08 -10.18 8.29
N LEU A 235 1.87 -10.12 7.23
CA LEU A 235 2.33 -8.87 6.62
C LEU A 235 1.98 -8.82 5.14
N CYS A 236 1.64 -7.66 4.61
CA CYS A 236 1.29 -7.49 3.21
C CYS A 236 2.40 -6.78 2.42
N GLU A 237 2.59 -7.24 1.19
CA GLU A 237 3.55 -6.70 0.23
C GLU A 237 2.81 -6.17 -0.98
N THR A 238 2.70 -4.85 -1.04
CA THR A 238 1.88 -4.14 -2.03
C THR A 238 2.33 -4.50 -3.45
N THR A 239 3.62 -4.33 -3.74
CA THR A 239 4.18 -4.55 -5.09
C THR A 239 4.10 -6.02 -5.54
N MET A 240 4.12 -6.97 -4.60
CA MET A 240 4.02 -8.40 -4.92
C MET A 240 2.59 -8.95 -4.89
N ARG A 241 1.59 -8.14 -4.51
CA ARG A 241 0.18 -8.54 -4.40
C ARG A 241 -0.01 -9.82 -3.58
N ARG A 242 0.67 -9.89 -2.44
CA ARG A 242 0.62 -11.04 -1.54
C ARG A 242 0.66 -10.58 -0.09
N CYS A 243 0.28 -11.48 0.81
CA CYS A 243 0.63 -11.36 2.22
C CYS A 243 1.38 -12.64 2.65
N ARG A 244 2.30 -12.49 3.60
CA ARG A 244 3.18 -13.54 4.12
C ARG A 244 2.96 -13.72 5.62
N LYS A 245 3.20 -14.92 6.12
CA LYS A 245 3.12 -15.27 7.55
C LYS A 245 4.54 -15.36 8.11
N TYR A 246 4.84 -14.58 9.14
CA TYR A 246 6.12 -14.61 9.86
C TYR A 246 5.92 -15.21 11.24
N TYR A 247 6.69 -16.23 11.60
CA TYR A 247 6.57 -16.86 12.93
C TYR A 247 7.41 -16.10 13.96
N ILE A 248 6.77 -15.65 15.04
CA ILE A 248 7.44 -14.95 16.16
C ILE A 248 7.74 -15.87 17.33
N GLU A 249 7.12 -17.06 17.39
CA GLU A 249 7.33 -18.08 18.42
C GLU A 249 7.34 -19.51 17.84
N GLY A 250 7.80 -20.47 18.64
CA GLY A 250 7.82 -21.89 18.31
C GLY A 250 8.98 -22.32 17.42
N ASN A 251 8.93 -23.57 16.93
CA ASN A 251 10.05 -24.18 16.19
C ASN A 251 10.37 -23.51 14.84
N LYS A 252 9.41 -22.75 14.30
CA LYS A 252 9.57 -21.99 13.04
C LYS A 252 9.91 -20.53 13.27
N GLN A 253 10.21 -20.10 14.51
CA GLN A 253 10.48 -18.70 14.82
C GLN A 253 11.54 -18.12 13.87
N GLY A 254 11.23 -16.97 13.27
CA GLY A 254 12.07 -16.32 12.28
C GLY A 254 11.82 -16.74 10.83
N GLU A 255 11.02 -17.78 10.59
CA GLU A 255 10.66 -18.23 9.25
C GLU A 255 9.51 -17.41 8.66
N LEU A 256 9.53 -17.29 7.33
CA LEU A 256 8.54 -16.59 6.54
C LEU A 256 7.89 -17.56 5.55
N GLU A 257 6.57 -17.68 5.64
CA GLU A 257 5.77 -18.58 4.82
C GLU A 257 4.75 -17.81 3.99
N LYS A 258 4.26 -18.46 2.93
CA LYS A 258 3.14 -17.94 2.15
C LYS A 258 1.88 -17.94 2.99
N PHE A 259 1.11 -16.86 2.89
CA PHE A 259 -0.23 -16.78 3.47
C PHE A 259 -1.28 -16.68 2.36
N VAL A 260 -1.19 -15.64 1.52
CA VAL A 260 -2.06 -15.48 0.34
C VAL A 260 -1.26 -14.82 -0.79
N ASP A 261 -1.31 -15.41 -1.98
CA ASP A 261 -0.66 -14.90 -3.21
C ASP A 261 -1.72 -14.44 -4.23
N ASN A 262 -1.29 -13.68 -5.24
CA ASN A 262 -2.11 -13.29 -6.39
C ASN A 262 -3.40 -12.53 -6.02
N LEU A 263 -3.29 -11.61 -5.06
CA LEU A 263 -4.41 -10.77 -4.64
C LEU A 263 -5.02 -9.99 -5.82
N THR A 264 -6.32 -9.70 -5.72
CA THR A 264 -7.11 -9.02 -6.76
C THR A 264 -6.83 -7.52 -6.87
N GLY A 265 -5.85 -7.04 -6.12
CA GLY A 265 -5.44 -5.64 -6.06
C GLY A 265 -4.11 -5.50 -5.33
N LEU A 266 -3.70 -4.25 -5.13
CA LEU A 266 -2.54 -3.89 -4.33
C LEU A 266 -2.94 -3.90 -2.84
N PRO A 267 -2.42 -4.84 -2.02
CA PRO A 267 -2.76 -4.89 -0.61
C PRO A 267 -2.13 -3.75 0.16
N ASP A 268 -2.87 -3.31 1.17
CA ASP A 268 -2.48 -2.25 2.09
C ASP A 268 -2.56 -2.77 3.54
N ASN A 269 -3.23 -2.04 4.42
CA ASN A 269 -3.49 -2.43 5.80
C ASN A 269 -4.31 -3.73 5.92
N ILE A 270 -4.01 -4.50 6.98
CA ILE A 270 -4.67 -5.76 7.31
C ILE A 270 -5.11 -5.72 8.78
N LYS A 271 -6.34 -6.17 9.07
CA LYS A 271 -6.89 -6.23 10.44
C LYS A 271 -7.58 -7.56 10.70
N TYR A 272 -7.36 -8.11 11.90
CA TYR A 272 -8.13 -9.25 12.41
C TYR A 272 -9.49 -8.78 12.95
N ASP A 273 -10.57 -9.50 12.63
CA ASP A 273 -11.93 -9.11 13.02
C ASP A 273 -12.36 -9.58 14.41
N GLY A 274 -11.56 -10.44 15.07
CA GLY A 274 -11.95 -11.08 16.33
C GLY A 274 -12.73 -12.38 16.16
N GLU A 275 -13.17 -12.70 14.94
CA GLU A 275 -14.12 -13.78 14.60
C GLU A 275 -13.55 -14.80 13.61
N GLY A 276 -12.22 -14.83 13.44
CA GLY A 276 -11.53 -15.83 12.62
C GLY A 276 -11.18 -15.38 11.21
N HIS A 277 -11.29 -14.09 10.88
CA HIS A 277 -10.92 -13.59 9.57
C HIS A 277 -9.98 -12.38 9.63
N TYR A 278 -9.21 -12.22 8.56
CA TYR A 278 -8.49 -10.99 8.28
C TYR A 278 -9.15 -10.23 7.15
N TRP A 279 -9.28 -8.93 7.35
CA TRP A 279 -9.69 -7.96 6.33
C TRP A 279 -8.43 -7.31 5.76
N ILE A 280 -8.21 -7.46 4.46
CA ILE A 280 -7.08 -6.88 3.74
C ILE A 280 -7.64 -5.76 2.86
N ALA A 281 -7.21 -4.52 3.11
CA ALA A 281 -7.53 -3.40 2.24
C ALA A 281 -6.81 -3.55 0.88
N LEU A 282 -7.50 -3.20 -0.19
CA LEU A 282 -6.96 -3.17 -1.55
C LEU A 282 -7.07 -1.74 -2.08
N ALA A 283 -5.93 -1.03 -2.14
CA ALA A 283 -5.88 0.38 -2.55
C ALA A 283 -6.30 0.59 -4.02
N THR A 284 -6.04 -0.40 -4.87
CA THR A 284 -6.56 -0.44 -6.24
C THR A 284 -6.79 -1.88 -6.65
N GLY A 285 -7.83 -2.11 -7.43
CA GLY A 285 -8.05 -3.39 -8.09
C GLY A 285 -7.04 -3.64 -9.21
N ASN A 286 -6.97 -4.90 -9.64
CA ASN A 286 -6.12 -5.30 -10.76
C ASN A 286 -6.54 -4.62 -12.07
N SER A 287 -5.54 -4.30 -12.88
CA SER A 287 -5.71 -3.81 -14.24
C SER A 287 -4.70 -4.48 -15.16
N ILE A 288 -5.03 -4.57 -16.46
CA ILE A 288 -4.11 -5.12 -17.47
C ILE A 288 -2.79 -4.34 -17.48
N VAL A 289 -2.86 -3.02 -17.28
CA VAL A 289 -1.66 -2.17 -17.22
C VAL A 289 -0.79 -2.54 -16.02
N LEU A 290 -1.38 -2.72 -14.83
CA LEU A 290 -0.66 -3.14 -13.64
C LEU A 290 -0.06 -4.55 -13.80
N ASP A 291 -0.80 -5.52 -14.36
CA ASP A 291 -0.31 -6.87 -14.61
C ASP A 291 0.91 -6.88 -15.56
N LEU A 292 0.81 -6.12 -16.66
CA LEU A 292 1.90 -5.96 -17.61
C LEU A 292 3.09 -5.24 -16.96
N ALA A 293 2.84 -4.19 -16.19
CA ALA A 293 3.86 -3.47 -15.45
C ALA A 293 4.60 -4.40 -14.50
N LEU A 294 3.92 -5.22 -13.70
CA LEU A 294 4.56 -6.16 -12.79
C LEU A 294 5.38 -7.24 -13.51
N ARG A 295 4.90 -7.70 -14.68
CA ARG A 295 5.58 -8.72 -15.48
C ARG A 295 6.82 -8.20 -16.21
N TYR A 296 6.81 -6.94 -16.63
CA TYR A 296 7.84 -6.40 -17.53
C TYR A 296 8.43 -5.09 -17.00
N ALA A 297 9.71 -5.14 -16.60
CA ALA A 297 10.46 -3.99 -16.09
C ALA A 297 10.50 -2.80 -17.07
N PHE A 298 10.57 -3.05 -18.38
CA PHE A 298 10.57 -1.98 -19.39
C PHE A 298 9.26 -1.18 -19.41
N ILE A 299 8.13 -1.81 -19.07
CA ILE A 299 6.83 -1.13 -18.96
C ILE A 299 6.85 -0.21 -17.75
N ARG A 300 7.36 -0.67 -16.60
CA ARG A 300 7.55 0.20 -15.43
C ARG A 300 8.50 1.36 -15.71
N LYS A 301 9.55 1.15 -16.51
CA LYS A 301 10.45 2.24 -16.92
C LYS A 301 9.70 3.28 -17.74
N ALA A 302 8.93 2.86 -18.74
CA ALA A 302 8.09 3.76 -19.52
C ALA A 302 7.06 4.52 -18.64
N MET A 303 6.43 3.83 -17.68
CA MET A 303 5.52 4.45 -16.71
C MET A 303 6.22 5.48 -15.82
N GLY A 304 7.43 5.18 -15.33
CA GLY A 304 8.22 6.12 -14.55
C GLY A 304 8.58 7.38 -15.34
N LEU A 305 8.95 7.23 -16.62
CA LEU A 305 9.17 8.41 -17.48
C LEU A 305 7.90 9.22 -17.69
N MET A 306 6.76 8.55 -17.88
CA MET A 306 5.47 9.23 -17.99
C MET A 306 5.17 10.02 -16.71
N GLU A 307 5.37 9.41 -15.53
CA GLU A 307 5.18 10.07 -14.24
C GLU A 307 6.11 11.27 -14.06
N LYS A 308 7.38 11.13 -14.42
CA LYS A 308 8.40 12.19 -14.30
C LYS A 308 8.13 13.40 -15.19
N TYR A 309 7.68 13.20 -16.43
CA TYR A 309 7.62 14.27 -17.44
C TYR A 309 6.21 14.78 -17.73
N ILE A 310 5.20 13.93 -17.58
CA ILE A 310 3.80 14.26 -17.87
C ILE A 310 3.01 14.37 -16.57
N GLY A 311 3.36 13.53 -15.58
CA GLY A 311 2.58 13.33 -14.36
C GLY A 311 1.29 12.56 -14.64
N GLY A 312 0.68 12.03 -13.57
CA GLY A 312 -0.68 11.52 -13.63
C GLY A 312 -0.80 10.07 -14.09
N LEU A 313 0.03 9.17 -13.55
CA LEU A 313 -0.40 7.78 -13.42
C LEU A 313 -1.80 7.74 -12.78
N SER A 314 -2.74 7.07 -13.46
CA SER A 314 -4.16 7.05 -13.10
C SER A 314 -4.37 6.77 -11.62
N LYS A 315 -5.28 7.50 -10.98
CA LYS A 315 -5.83 7.10 -9.68
C LYS A 315 -6.38 5.67 -9.79
N GLY A 316 -6.19 4.90 -8.73
CA GLY A 316 -6.73 3.55 -8.61
C GLY A 316 -8.22 3.52 -8.89
N LYS A 317 -8.73 2.34 -9.25
CA LYS A 317 -10.17 2.08 -9.34
C LYS A 317 -10.43 0.71 -8.74
N ASN A 318 -11.69 0.47 -8.37
CA ASN A 318 -12.09 -0.80 -7.78
C ASN A 318 -11.35 -1.07 -6.47
N ALA A 319 -11.08 -0.02 -5.68
CA ALA A 319 -10.59 -0.19 -4.32
C ALA A 319 -11.66 -0.88 -3.47
N GLY A 320 -11.22 -1.55 -2.41
CA GLY A 320 -12.10 -2.40 -1.62
C GLY A 320 -11.38 -3.16 -0.52
N VAL A 321 -12.00 -4.24 -0.06
CA VAL A 321 -11.47 -5.13 0.98
C VAL A 321 -11.66 -6.59 0.59
N LEU A 322 -10.64 -7.40 0.88
CA LEU A 322 -10.67 -8.85 0.75
C LEU A 322 -10.72 -9.48 2.14
N LEU A 323 -11.68 -10.39 2.33
CA LEU A 323 -11.80 -11.21 3.52
C LEU A 323 -11.10 -12.54 3.31
N VAL A 324 -10.22 -12.94 4.23
CA VAL A 324 -9.54 -14.24 4.22
C VAL A 324 -9.66 -14.91 5.59
N ASP A 325 -9.65 -16.24 5.65
CA ASP A 325 -9.61 -16.98 6.93
C ASP A 325 -8.20 -16.98 7.57
N LEU A 326 -8.04 -17.65 8.71
CA LEU A 326 -6.77 -17.75 9.46
C LEU A 326 -5.66 -18.51 8.73
N GLU A 327 -6.02 -19.21 7.65
CA GLU A 327 -5.12 -19.95 6.77
C GLU A 327 -4.81 -19.18 5.48
N GLY A 328 -5.41 -18.01 5.27
CA GLY A 328 -5.18 -17.14 4.12
C GLY A 328 -6.05 -17.50 2.91
N LYS A 329 -7.08 -18.33 3.11
CA LYS A 329 -8.01 -18.68 2.04
C LYS A 329 -9.02 -17.55 1.84
N PRO A 330 -9.22 -17.06 0.61
CA PRO A 330 -10.21 -16.03 0.33
C PRO A 330 -11.65 -16.49 0.58
N VAL A 331 -12.41 -15.66 1.28
CA VAL A 331 -13.82 -15.88 1.63
C VAL A 331 -14.73 -14.98 0.80
N ALA A 332 -14.47 -13.66 0.85
CA ALA A 332 -15.30 -12.65 0.21
C ALA A 332 -14.46 -11.46 -0.30
N HIS A 333 -14.91 -10.81 -1.37
CA HIS A 333 -14.28 -9.63 -1.94
C HIS A 333 -15.33 -8.55 -2.16
N TYR A 334 -15.14 -7.41 -1.49
CA TYR A 334 -16.01 -6.25 -1.55
C TYR A 334 -15.24 -5.11 -2.20
N TYR A 335 -15.75 -4.55 -3.28
CA TYR A 335 -15.13 -3.40 -3.95
C TYR A 335 -16.20 -2.53 -4.60
N ASP A 336 -15.81 -1.32 -5.00
CA ASP A 336 -16.67 -0.47 -5.82
C ASP A 336 -15.83 0.28 -6.87
N HIS A 337 -16.33 0.33 -8.10
CA HIS A 337 -15.69 1.04 -9.21
C HIS A 337 -15.51 2.54 -8.97
N LYS A 338 -16.24 3.12 -8.01
CA LYS A 338 -16.14 4.52 -7.61
C LYS A 338 -15.03 4.79 -6.59
N LEU A 339 -14.51 3.75 -5.93
CA LEU A 339 -13.47 3.86 -4.92
C LEU A 339 -12.08 3.82 -5.57
N CYS A 340 -11.20 4.67 -5.07
CA CYS A 340 -9.83 4.89 -5.50
C CYS A 340 -8.90 5.04 -4.31
#